data_AF-A0A9P4QTN4-F1
#
_entry.id   AF-A0A9P4QTN4-F1
#
_cell.length_a   1.000
_cell.length_b   1.000
_cell.length_c   1.000
_cell.angle_alpha   90.00
_cell.angle_beta   90.00
_cell.angle_gamma   90.00
#
_symmetry.space_group_name_H-M   'P 1'
#
loop_
_entity.id
_entity.type
_entity.pdbx_description
1 polymer ?
#
loop_
_entity_poly.entity_id
_entity_poly.type
_entity_poly.pdbx_seq_one_letter_code
_entity_poly.pdbx_strand_id
1 'polypeptide(L)'
;MSATTYLVLAIAFPTWYKLYQNFYERGRFIFEIEQLHKRHGPVVRISANDLHVNDPEIFLEITRIRSRFRKDPKFYDRISFRNTSLGFLDPHTHRVRHTALVNAAFSPSRVRGLAWIVEEKVEKLLDRFELSCEAGEPVNIHKGCKALTIDIISHIAMSQDFGCI
;
A
#
# COMPACT_ATOMS: atom_id res chain seq x y z
N MET A 1 -12.43 32.16 -8.58
CA MET A 1 -11.38 32.90 -7.85
C MET A 1 -10.15 32.00 -7.73
N SER A 2 -9.06 32.46 -8.38
CA SER A 2 -7.68 31.97 -8.47
C SER A 2 -7.35 30.50 -8.16
N ALA A 3 -7.15 29.69 -9.21
CA ALA A 3 -6.46 28.40 -9.15
C ALA A 3 -4.92 28.55 -9.13
N THR A 4 -4.40 29.77 -9.01
CA THR A 4 -2.99 30.11 -9.28
C THR A 4 -2.14 30.24 -8.01
N THR A 5 -2.74 30.20 -6.81
CA THR A 5 -2.02 30.48 -5.56
C THR A 5 -1.34 29.25 -4.92
N TYR A 6 -1.62 28.03 -5.38
CA TYR A 6 -1.14 26.80 -4.71
C TYR A 6 0.25 26.29 -5.14
N LEU A 7 0.96 27.00 -6.02
CA LEU A 7 2.26 26.55 -6.54
C LEU A 7 3.41 27.30 -5.87
N VAL A 8 3.67 27.00 -4.60
CA VAL A 8 4.90 27.44 -3.94
C VAL A 8 6.04 26.47 -4.31
N LEU A 9 7.02 26.99 -5.05
CA LEU A 9 8.27 26.31 -5.43
C LEU A 9 9.14 26.10 -4.19
N ALA A 10 8.87 25.05 -3.41
CA ALA A 10 9.51 24.86 -2.11
C ALA A 10 11.00 24.48 -2.18
N ILE A 11 11.52 23.99 -3.31
CA ILE A 11 12.91 23.50 -3.38
C ILE A 11 13.47 23.70 -4.80
N ALA A 12 14.58 24.43 -4.95
CA ALA A 12 15.26 24.65 -6.24
C ALA A 12 15.85 23.35 -6.85
N PHE A 13 16.17 22.36 -6.00
CA PHE A 13 16.72 21.06 -6.36
C PHE A 13 15.98 19.91 -5.64
N PRO A 14 14.71 19.66 -5.96
CA PRO A 14 13.84 18.81 -5.17
C PRO A 14 14.23 17.32 -5.21
N THR A 15 14.86 16.87 -6.31
CA THR A 15 15.40 15.50 -6.41
C THR A 15 16.56 15.25 -5.44
N TRP A 16 17.51 16.19 -5.35
CA TRP A 16 18.66 16.08 -4.43
C TRP A 16 18.23 16.19 -2.97
N TYR A 17 17.25 17.04 -2.70
CA TYR A 17 16.66 17.16 -1.38
C TYR A 17 15.96 15.88 -0.92
N LYS A 18 15.15 15.27 -1.80
CA LYS A 18 14.53 13.96 -1.55
C LYS A 18 15.58 12.87 -1.34
N LEU A 19 16.67 12.89 -2.10
CA LEU A 19 17.77 11.94 -1.95
C LEU A 19 18.45 12.10 -0.59
N TYR A 20 18.80 13.33 -0.21
CA TYR A 20 19.41 13.66 1.07
C TYR A 20 18.54 13.16 2.24
N GLN A 21 17.26 13.49 2.23
CA GLN A 21 16.33 13.12 3.30
C GLN A 21 16.10 11.59 3.41
N ASN A 22 16.13 10.86 2.28
CA ASN A 22 15.91 9.42 2.31
C ASN A 22 17.19 8.63 2.62
N PHE A 23 18.33 8.98 2.03
CA PHE A 23 19.56 8.20 2.16
C PHE A 23 20.47 8.68 3.29
N TYR A 24 20.71 9.99 3.37
CA TYR A 24 21.62 10.54 4.39
C TYR A 24 20.92 10.62 5.74
N GLU A 25 19.69 11.15 5.76
CA GLU A 25 18.88 11.30 6.97
C GLU A 25 18.09 10.03 7.35
N ARG A 26 18.39 8.89 6.72
CA ARG A 26 17.81 7.57 7.05
C ARG A 26 16.27 7.52 6.97
N GLY A 27 15.70 8.00 5.86
CA GLY A 27 14.27 7.86 5.57
C GLY A 27 13.38 8.93 6.20
N ARG A 28 13.92 10.10 6.56
CA ARG A 28 13.16 11.18 7.21
C ARG A 28 12.25 11.99 6.28
N PHE A 29 12.27 11.70 4.98
CA PHE A 29 11.53 12.48 3.98
C PHE A 29 10.02 12.55 4.23
N ILE A 30 9.41 11.50 4.82
CA ILE A 30 7.98 11.50 5.15
C ILE A 30 7.63 12.58 6.19
N PHE A 31 8.48 12.78 7.20
CA PHE A 31 8.29 13.81 8.21
C PHE A 31 8.55 15.21 7.65
N GLU A 32 9.48 15.32 6.70
CA GLU A 32 9.73 16.58 6.02
C GLU A 32 8.54 16.99 5.15
N ILE A 33 7.91 16.06 4.43
CA ILE A 33 6.69 16.32 3.66
C ILE A 33 5.60 16.91 4.58
N GLU A 34 5.43 16.37 5.78
CA GLU A 34 4.47 16.91 6.75
C GLU A 34 4.81 18.36 7.13
N GLN A 35 6.08 18.67 7.37
CA GLN A 35 6.52 20.05 7.66
C GLN A 35 6.30 20.98 6.47
N LEU A 36 6.56 20.52 5.25
CA LEU A 36 6.31 21.29 4.03
C LEU A 36 4.82 21.63 3.89
N HIS A 37 3.92 20.68 4.17
CA HIS A 37 2.48 20.95 4.17
C HIS A 37 2.08 21.96 5.25
N LYS A 38 2.68 21.91 6.45
CA LYS A 38 2.43 22.91 7.50
C LYS A 38 2.84 24.33 7.06
N ARG A 39 3.91 24.47 6.27
CA ARG A 39 4.44 25.77 5.82
C ARG A 39 3.79 26.31 4.55
N HIS A 40 3.47 25.42 3.60
CA HIS A 40 3.12 25.81 2.23
C HIS A 40 1.70 25.41 1.82
N GLY A 41 0.97 24.70 2.68
CA GLY A 41 -0.43 24.36 2.47
C GLY A 41 -0.65 22.96 1.88
N PRO A 42 -1.86 22.69 1.37
CA PRO A 42 -2.34 21.33 1.05
C PRO A 42 -1.66 20.68 -0.16
N VAL A 43 -1.00 21.45 -1.03
CA VAL A 43 -0.32 20.94 -2.22
C VAL A 43 1.09 21.48 -2.25
N VAL A 44 2.09 20.59 -2.27
CA VAL A 44 3.51 20.96 -2.28
C VAL A 44 4.25 20.23 -3.38
N ARG A 45 5.19 20.92 -4.03
CA ARG A 45 6.04 20.31 -5.06
C ARG A 45 7.25 19.65 -4.41
N ILE A 46 7.36 18.33 -4.55
CA ILE A 46 8.41 17.51 -3.92
C ILE A 46 9.48 16.99 -4.91
N SER A 47 9.25 17.19 -6.21
CA SER A 47 10.18 16.89 -7.31
C SER A 47 9.89 17.82 -8.48
N ALA A 48 10.71 17.80 -9.53
CA ALA A 48 10.47 18.57 -10.74
C ALA A 48 9.06 18.31 -11.32
N ASN A 49 8.64 17.04 -11.31
CA ASN A 49 7.35 16.60 -11.87
C ASN A 49 6.41 15.97 -10.84
N ASP A 50 6.74 16.02 -9.55
CA ASP A 50 5.96 15.34 -8.52
C ASP A 50 5.36 16.37 -7.55
N LEU A 51 4.04 16.27 -7.36
CA LEU A 51 3.29 17.00 -6.35
C LEU A 51 2.89 16.04 -5.24
N HIS A 52 2.99 16.49 -4.00
CA HIS A 52 2.42 15.83 -2.85
C HIS A 52 1.16 16.57 -2.41
N VAL A 53 0.10 15.83 -2.16
CA VAL A 53 -1.23 16.35 -1.82
C VAL A 53 -1.61 15.85 -0.44
N ASN A 54 -1.96 16.78 0.43
CA ASN A 54 -2.49 16.54 1.77
C ASN A 54 -3.83 17.29 1.91
N ASP A 55 -4.79 16.88 1.08
CA ASP A 55 -6.15 17.38 1.05
C ASP A 55 -7.11 16.23 0.72
N PRO A 56 -8.11 15.94 1.57
CA PRO A 56 -9.03 14.83 1.35
C PRO A 56 -9.86 14.96 0.07
N GLU A 57 -10.30 16.16 -0.29
CA GLU A 57 -11.15 16.39 -1.46
C GLU A 57 -10.37 16.14 -2.76
N ILE A 58 -9.15 16.69 -2.85
CA ILE A 58 -8.26 16.47 -4.00
C ILE A 58 -7.87 14.98 -4.07
N PHE A 59 -7.57 14.35 -2.93
CA PHE A 59 -7.25 12.92 -2.90
C PHE A 59 -8.40 12.06 -3.44
N LEU A 60 -9.64 12.35 -3.01
CA LEU A 60 -10.83 11.67 -3.51
C LEU A 60 -11.04 11.90 -5.01
N GLU A 61 -10.80 13.11 -5.51
CA GLU A 61 -10.89 13.40 -6.94
C GLU A 61 -9.85 12.59 -7.76
N ILE A 62 -8.60 12.53 -7.28
CA ILE A 62 -7.51 11.78 -7.92
C ILE A 62 -7.82 10.29 -7.95
N THR A 63 -8.34 9.74 -6.86
CA THR A 63 -8.52 8.29 -6.66
C THR A 63 -9.88 7.76 -7.11
N ARG A 64 -10.84 8.65 -7.45
CA ARG A 64 -12.18 8.24 -7.87
C ARG A 64 -12.15 7.30 -9.07
N ILE A 65 -13.13 6.39 -9.11
CA ILE A 65 -13.42 5.57 -10.28
C ILE A 65 -13.61 6.46 -11.53
N ARG A 66 -12.91 6.14 -12.61
CA ARG A 66 -12.86 6.95 -13.87
C ARG A 66 -12.23 8.34 -13.68
N SER A 67 -11.36 8.50 -12.69
CA SER A 67 -10.45 9.65 -12.60
C SER A 67 -9.66 9.84 -13.90
N ARG A 68 -9.35 11.10 -14.22
CA ARG A 68 -8.49 11.45 -15.36
C ARG A 68 -7.01 11.19 -15.04
N PHE A 69 -6.66 11.10 -13.76
CA PHE A 69 -5.32 10.80 -13.31
C PHE A 69 -4.98 9.34 -13.58
N ARG A 70 -3.82 9.11 -14.22
CA ARG A 70 -3.32 7.77 -14.54
C ARG A 70 -2.17 7.42 -13.60
N LYS A 71 -1.99 6.12 -13.38
CA LYS A 71 -0.82 5.57 -12.70
C LYS A 71 0.46 6.02 -13.42
N ASP A 72 1.44 6.50 -12.67
CA ASP A 72 2.74 6.85 -13.22
C ASP A 72 3.50 5.57 -13.65
N PRO A 73 3.86 5.42 -14.95
CA PRO A 73 4.62 4.27 -15.41
C PRO A 73 5.94 4.09 -14.66
N LYS A 74 6.63 5.19 -14.30
CA LYS A 74 7.96 5.11 -13.65
C LYS A 74 7.87 4.52 -12.24
N PHE A 75 6.82 4.86 -11.51
CA PHE A 75 6.56 4.31 -10.19
C PHE A 75 6.15 2.83 -10.29
N TYR A 76 5.16 2.50 -11.12
CA TYR A 76 4.60 1.15 -11.19
C TYR A 76 5.53 0.11 -11.84
N ASP A 77 6.42 0.50 -12.75
CA ASP A 77 7.47 -0.38 -13.28
C ASP A 77 8.50 -0.79 -12.20
N ARG A 78 8.58 -0.06 -11.07
CA ARG A 78 9.52 -0.35 -9.97
C ARG A 78 8.92 -1.13 -8.82
N ILE A 79 7.62 -0.98 -8.57
CA ILE A 79 6.93 -1.58 -7.42
C ILE A 79 6.14 -2.85 -7.78
N SER A 80 6.02 -3.16 -9.07
CA SER A 80 5.22 -4.29 -9.54
C SER A 80 5.80 -4.86 -10.82
N PHE A 81 5.45 -6.11 -11.12
CA PHE A 81 5.74 -6.70 -12.43
C PHE A 81 4.73 -6.22 -13.47
N ARG A 82 5.19 -6.13 -14.71
CA ARG A 82 4.33 -5.88 -15.87
C ARG A 82 3.27 -6.97 -15.97
N ASN A 83 2.08 -6.59 -16.41
CA ASN A 83 0.93 -7.48 -16.61
C ASN A 83 0.29 -8.11 -15.35
N THR A 84 0.61 -7.59 -14.16
CA THR A 84 -0.10 -7.92 -12.91
C THR A 84 -1.31 -7.01 -12.71
N SER A 85 -2.30 -7.42 -11.91
CA SER A 85 -3.48 -6.60 -11.59
C SER A 85 -3.11 -5.21 -11.04
N LEU A 86 -2.01 -5.10 -10.28
CA LEU A 86 -1.48 -3.83 -9.78
C LEU A 86 -0.71 -3.04 -10.84
N GLY A 87 0.09 -3.73 -11.67
CA GLY A 87 0.98 -3.14 -12.67
C GLY A 87 0.31 -2.70 -13.99
N PHE A 88 -0.98 -2.96 -14.21
CA PHE A 88 -1.67 -2.43 -15.39
C PHE A 88 -1.85 -0.91 -15.32
N LEU A 89 -1.33 -0.24 -16.35
CA LEU A 89 -1.40 1.21 -16.51
C LEU A 89 -2.60 1.65 -17.37
N ASP A 90 -3.01 0.81 -18.33
CA ASP A 90 -4.17 1.10 -19.18
C ASP A 90 -5.49 0.85 -18.40
N PRO A 91 -6.35 1.88 -18.23
CA PRO A 91 -7.58 1.74 -17.45
C PRO A 91 -8.57 0.70 -18.02
N HIS A 92 -8.63 0.55 -19.34
CA HIS A 92 -9.56 -0.39 -19.98
C HIS A 92 -9.14 -1.84 -19.69
N THR A 93 -7.88 -2.17 -19.97
CA THR A 93 -7.29 -3.49 -19.71
C THR A 93 -7.32 -3.83 -18.22
N HIS A 94 -6.99 -2.86 -17.36
CA HIS A 94 -7.10 -3.01 -15.91
C HIS A 94 -8.54 -3.38 -15.50
N ARG A 95 -9.56 -2.66 -16.00
CA ARG A 95 -10.97 -2.93 -15.67
C ARG A 95 -11.40 -4.34 -16.07
N VAL A 96 -11.07 -4.77 -17.30
CA VAL A 96 -11.45 -6.11 -17.80
C VAL A 96 -10.85 -7.20 -16.91
N ARG A 97 -9.54 -7.12 -16.63
CA ARG A 97 -8.85 -8.12 -15.80
C ARG A 97 -9.27 -8.09 -14.34
N HIS A 98 -9.41 -6.91 -13.76
CA HIS A 98 -9.88 -6.76 -12.38
C HIS A 98 -11.28 -7.34 -12.21
N THR A 99 -12.17 -7.13 -13.19
CA THR A 99 -13.52 -7.71 -13.15
C THR A 99 -13.48 -9.24 -13.27
N ALA A 100 -12.72 -9.76 -14.24
CA ALA A 100 -12.68 -11.20 -14.51
C ALA A 100 -11.97 -12.01 -13.41
N LEU A 101 -10.91 -11.47 -12.81
CA LEU A 101 -10.08 -12.20 -11.85
C LEU A 101 -10.42 -11.81 -10.40
N VAL A 102 -10.29 -10.52 -10.08
CA VAL A 102 -10.35 -10.04 -8.69
C VAL A 102 -11.80 -10.03 -8.18
N ASN A 103 -12.72 -9.38 -8.90
CA ASN A 103 -14.12 -9.29 -8.44
C ASN A 103 -14.79 -10.67 -8.37
N ALA A 104 -14.44 -11.57 -9.29
CA ALA A 104 -14.94 -12.93 -9.28
C ALA A 104 -14.37 -13.73 -8.09
N ALA A 105 -13.06 -13.64 -7.81
CA ALA A 105 -12.41 -14.35 -6.70
C ALA A 105 -12.85 -13.82 -5.32
N PHE A 106 -12.99 -12.50 -5.19
CA PHE A 106 -13.24 -11.82 -3.91
C PHE A 106 -14.66 -11.22 -3.84
N SER A 107 -15.65 -11.91 -4.40
CA SER A 107 -17.05 -11.52 -4.21
C SER A 107 -17.44 -11.65 -2.73
N PRO A 108 -18.42 -10.88 -2.21
CA PRO A 108 -18.81 -10.96 -0.81
C PRO A 108 -19.19 -12.38 -0.35
N SER A 109 -19.81 -13.17 -1.24
CA SER A 109 -20.14 -14.57 -0.96
C SER A 109 -18.88 -15.42 -0.81
N ARG A 110 -17.91 -15.27 -1.73
CA ARG A 110 -16.65 -16.00 -1.65
C ARG A 110 -15.84 -15.61 -0.42
N VAL A 111 -15.72 -14.32 -0.12
CA VAL A 111 -15.01 -13.84 1.08
C VAL A 111 -15.61 -14.43 2.35
N ARG A 112 -16.94 -14.49 2.48
CA ARG A 112 -17.58 -15.18 3.61
C ARG A 112 -17.24 -16.67 3.65
N GLY A 113 -17.18 -17.33 2.50
CA GLY A 113 -16.76 -18.72 2.38
C GLY A 113 -15.28 -18.97 2.68
N LEU A 114 -14.45 -17.93 2.84
CA LEU A 114 -13.04 -18.04 3.23
C LEU A 114 -12.82 -17.77 4.74
N ALA A 115 -13.85 -17.38 5.49
CA ALA A 115 -13.71 -17.00 6.90
C ALA A 115 -13.14 -18.15 7.76
N TRP A 116 -13.57 -19.38 7.50
CA TRP A 116 -13.09 -20.57 8.21
C TRP A 116 -11.57 -20.77 8.09
N ILE A 117 -10.95 -20.40 6.96
CA ILE A 117 -9.50 -20.51 6.76
C ILE A 117 -8.80 -19.58 7.74
N VAL A 118 -9.31 -18.35 7.88
CA VAL A 118 -8.75 -17.36 8.79
C VAL A 118 -8.88 -17.84 10.24
N GLU A 119 -10.06 -18.31 10.62
CA GLU A 119 -10.32 -18.87 11.96
C GLU A 119 -9.36 -20.01 12.28
N GLU A 120 -9.23 -20.99 11.37
CA GLU A 120 -8.32 -22.14 11.54
C GLU A 120 -6.86 -21.70 11.74
N LYS A 121 -6.36 -20.72 10.96
CA LYS A 121 -4.96 -20.27 11.11
C LYS A 121 -4.76 -19.41 12.36
N VAL A 122 -5.78 -18.64 12.78
CA VAL A 122 -5.73 -17.88 14.03
C VAL A 122 -5.67 -18.84 15.22
N GLU A 123 -6.50 -19.89 15.24
CA GLU A 123 -6.45 -20.93 16.28
C GLU A 123 -5.06 -21.55 16.37
N LYS A 124 -4.47 -21.99 15.25
CA LYS A 124 -3.09 -22.52 15.23
C LYS A 124 -2.05 -21.55 15.79
N LEU A 125 -2.19 -20.25 15.51
CA LEU A 125 -1.28 -19.24 16.02
C LEU A 125 -1.45 -19.06 17.54
N LEU A 126 -2.69 -19.10 18.03
CA LEU A 126 -3.00 -19.02 19.45
C LEU A 126 -2.46 -20.24 20.20
N ASP A 127 -2.64 -21.45 19.67
CA ASP A 127 -2.05 -22.68 20.22
C ASP A 127 -0.53 -22.52 20.37
N ARG A 128 0.13 -21.94 19.35
CA ARG A 128 1.58 -21.70 19.40
C ARG A 128 1.96 -20.68 20.47
N PHE A 129 1.13 -19.66 20.67
CA PHE A 129 1.33 -18.66 21.73
C PHE A 129 1.10 -19.26 23.12
N GLU A 130 0.12 -20.12 23.30
CA GLU A 130 -0.12 -20.83 24.55
C GLU A 130 1.09 -21.67 24.94
N LEU A 131 1.67 -22.42 24.00
CA LEU A 131 2.91 -23.19 24.24
C LEU A 131 4.09 -22.30 24.66
N SER A 132 4.25 -21.13 24.04
CA SER A 132 5.29 -20.17 24.45
C SER A 132 5.01 -19.56 25.82
N CYS A 133 3.75 -19.29 26.15
CA CYS A 133 3.34 -18.80 27.46
C CYS A 133 3.62 -19.84 28.55
N GLU A 134 3.28 -21.10 28.33
CA GLU A 134 3.57 -22.22 29.25
C GLU A 134 5.08 -22.40 29.47
N ALA A 135 5.89 -22.20 28.43
CA ALA A 135 7.35 -22.25 28.51
C ALA A 135 7.97 -21.00 29.16
N GLY A 136 7.18 -19.94 29.43
CA GLY A 136 7.68 -18.66 29.93
C GLY A 136 8.52 -17.90 28.90
N GLU A 137 8.35 -18.17 27.62
CA GLU A 137 9.12 -17.57 26.53
C GLU A 137 8.41 -16.34 25.94
N PRO A 138 9.14 -15.26 25.61
CA PRO A 138 8.54 -14.08 24.98
C PRO A 138 8.09 -14.38 23.55
N VAL A 139 6.85 -14.01 23.24
CA VAL A 139 6.27 -14.15 21.90
C VAL A 139 6.57 -12.92 21.03
N ASN A 140 7.05 -13.17 19.80
CA ASN A 140 7.20 -12.12 18.80
C ASN A 140 5.93 -12.00 17.94
N ILE A 141 5.01 -11.12 18.35
CA ILE A 141 3.72 -10.91 17.68
C ILE A 141 3.91 -10.48 16.21
N HIS A 142 4.91 -9.65 15.91
CA HIS A 142 5.18 -9.22 14.53
C HIS A 142 5.53 -10.39 13.60
N LYS A 143 6.34 -11.34 14.07
CA LYS A 143 6.61 -12.58 13.33
C LYS A 143 5.37 -13.45 13.23
N GLY A 144 4.59 -13.59 14.31
CA GLY A 144 3.34 -14.35 14.32
C GLY A 144 2.32 -13.83 13.29
N CYS A 145 2.08 -12.52 13.24
CA CYS A 145 1.18 -11.92 12.26
C CYS A 145 1.66 -12.11 10.82
N LYS A 146 2.98 -12.07 10.58
CA LYS A 146 3.55 -12.35 9.26
C LYS A 146 3.33 -13.81 8.85
N ALA A 147 3.61 -14.75 9.75
CA ALA A 147 3.38 -16.18 9.53
C ALA A 147 1.90 -16.44 9.19
N LEU A 148 0.99 -15.92 10.02
CA LEU A 148 -0.45 -16.00 9.81
C LEU A 148 -0.88 -15.47 8.44
N THR A 149 -0.38 -14.29 8.06
CA THR A 149 -0.74 -13.66 6.78
C THR A 149 -0.24 -14.48 5.60
N ILE A 150 0.97 -15.05 5.68
CA ILE A 150 1.54 -15.88 4.62
C ILE A 150 0.70 -17.15 4.45
N ASP A 151 0.37 -17.87 5.53
CA ASP A 151 -0.40 -19.11 5.44
C ASP A 151 -1.84 -18.88 4.95
N ILE A 152 -2.49 -17.79 5.38
CA ILE A 152 -3.82 -17.43 4.86
C ILE A 152 -3.75 -17.15 3.34
N ILE A 153 -2.79 -16.32 2.90
CA ILE A 153 -2.68 -15.95 1.49
C ILE A 153 -2.27 -17.15 0.63
N SER A 154 -1.33 -17.97 1.09
CA SER A 154 -0.91 -19.17 0.36
C SER A 154 -2.07 -20.15 0.21
N HIS A 155 -2.88 -20.33 1.26
CA HIS A 155 -4.06 -21.19 1.19
C HIS A 155 -5.09 -20.64 0.20
N ILE A 156 -5.40 -19.34 0.26
CA ILE A 156 -6.37 -18.73 -0.66
C ILE A 156 -5.89 -18.79 -2.12
N ALA A 157 -4.60 -18.57 -2.36
CA ALA A 157 -4.05 -18.46 -3.71
C ALA A 157 -3.68 -19.81 -4.34
N MET A 158 -3.24 -20.78 -3.53
CA MET A 158 -2.64 -22.04 -3.99
C MET A 158 -3.32 -23.28 -3.41
N SER A 159 -4.35 -23.11 -2.56
CA SER A 159 -4.98 -24.19 -1.80
C SER A 159 -3.97 -24.99 -0.95
N GLN A 160 -2.88 -24.33 -0.52
CA GLN A 160 -1.80 -24.94 0.23
C GLN A 160 -1.25 -23.98 1.30
N ASP A 161 -1.06 -24.49 2.51
CA ASP A 161 -0.36 -23.78 3.58
C ASP A 161 1.15 -23.87 3.37
N PHE A 162 1.88 -22.81 3.69
CA PHE A 162 3.34 -22.85 3.73
C PHE A 162 3.87 -23.36 5.07
N GLY A 163 3.02 -23.38 6.11
CA GLY A 163 3.37 -23.88 7.45
C GLY A 163 4.31 -22.91 8.16
N CYS A 164 4.00 -21.61 8.09
CA CYS A 164 4.82 -20.56 8.69
C CYS A 164 4.49 -20.35 10.18
N ILE A 165 3.27 -20.67 10.61
CA ILE A 165 2.84 -20.67 12.02
C ILE A 165 3.40 -21.90 12.74
#